data_AF-A0A948J4W8-F1
#
_entry.id   AF-A0A948J4W8-F1
#
_cell.length_a   1.000
_cell.length_b   1.000
_cell.length_c   1.000
_cell.angle_alpha   90.00
_cell.angle_beta   90.00
_cell.angle_gamma   90.00
#
_symmetry.space_group_name_H-M   'P 1'
#
loop_
_entity.id
_entity.type
_entity.pdbx_description
1 polymer ?
#
loop_
_entity_poly.entity_id
_entity_poly.type
_entity_poly.pdbx_seq_one_letter_code
_entity_poly.pdbx_strand_id
1 'polypeptide(L)'
;MDYPIQTPDQLRQYIIGLRKKAGYSQEEAGALLGLTQQGYQRLERNPGNVSFAKIMKVFQVLQGTLILRDSRVQANLVNESDNPSQKKTGSGDNLTSLLAGPRMGLSFADVQSFGPPVKPAVSE
;
A
#
# COMPACT_ATOMS: atom_id res chain seq x y z
N MET A 1 2.06 17.68 -2.62
CA MET A 1 1.15 17.36 -3.73
C MET A 1 1.72 16.13 -4.40
N ASP A 2 0.95 15.05 -4.41
CA ASP A 2 1.37 13.79 -4.99
C ASP A 2 0.68 13.58 -6.33
N TYR A 3 1.36 12.91 -7.23
CA TYR A 3 0.92 12.77 -8.60
C TYR A 3 0.90 11.30 -9.00
N PRO A 4 -0.27 10.73 -9.32
CA PRO A 4 -0.34 9.35 -9.75
C PRO A 4 0.31 9.20 -11.14
N ILE A 5 1.23 8.24 -11.26
CA ILE A 5 1.82 7.84 -12.53
C ILE A 5 1.34 6.42 -12.84
N GLN A 6 0.54 6.30 -13.89
CA GLN A 6 -0.04 5.05 -14.38
C GLN A 6 0.51 4.66 -15.76
N THR A 7 1.10 5.61 -16.50
CA THR A 7 1.64 5.38 -17.84
C THR A 7 3.07 5.94 -18.01
N PRO A 8 3.88 5.38 -18.92
CA PRO A 8 5.21 5.91 -19.22
C PRO A 8 5.21 7.36 -19.74
N ASP A 9 4.18 7.75 -20.50
CA ASP A 9 4.05 9.12 -21.00
C ASP A 9 3.83 10.13 -19.87
N GLN A 10 3.11 9.75 -18.81
CA GLN A 10 2.99 10.59 -17.62
C GLN A 10 4.35 10.79 -16.95
N LEU A 11 5.14 9.72 -16.80
CA LEU A 11 6.49 9.79 -16.25
C LEU A 11 7.37 10.79 -17.01
N ARG A 12 7.28 10.80 -18.35
CA ARG A 12 7.96 11.81 -19.18
C ARG A 12 7.55 13.23 -18.83
N GLN A 13 6.26 13.51 -18.73
CA GLN A 13 5.78 14.85 -18.38
C GLN A 13 6.25 15.27 -16.98
N TYR A 14 6.29 14.33 -16.03
CA TYR A 14 6.83 14.60 -14.69
C TYR A 14 8.31 14.97 -14.70
N ILE A 15 9.14 14.23 -15.43
CA ILE A 15 10.58 14.53 -15.52
C ILE A 15 10.81 15.91 -16.14
N ILE A 16 10.09 16.25 -17.23
CA ILE A 16 10.17 17.58 -17.85
C ILE A 16 9.74 18.67 -16.86
N GLY A 17 8.64 18.45 -16.15
CA GLY A 17 8.13 19.38 -15.15
C GLY A 17 9.12 19.62 -14.00
N LEU A 18 9.71 18.54 -13.45
CA LEU A 18 10.73 18.62 -12.41
C LEU A 18 11.96 19.37 -12.89
N ARG A 19 12.46 19.06 -14.09
CA ARG A 19 13.61 19.77 -14.66
C ARG A 19 13.34 21.27 -14.76
N LYS A 20 12.20 21.65 -15.33
CA LYS A 20 11.80 23.06 -15.47
C LYS A 20 11.66 23.74 -14.10
N LYS A 21 11.06 23.06 -13.12
CA LYS A 21 10.94 23.58 -11.75
C LYS A 21 12.28 23.75 -11.05
N ALA A 22 13.24 22.87 -11.32
CA ALA A 22 14.61 22.96 -10.82
C ALA A 22 15.47 24.01 -11.57
N GLY A 23 14.94 24.63 -12.63
CA GLY A 23 15.63 25.68 -13.38
C GLY A 23 16.69 25.20 -14.36
N TYR A 24 16.83 23.88 -14.59
CA TYR A 24 17.86 23.34 -15.46
C TYR A 24 17.44 23.27 -16.92
N SER A 25 18.37 23.60 -17.83
CA SER A 25 18.33 23.20 -19.23
C SER A 25 18.53 21.68 -19.39
N GLN A 26 18.29 21.16 -20.60
CA GLN A 26 18.55 19.74 -20.88
C GLN A 26 20.03 19.37 -20.77
N GLU A 27 20.92 20.30 -21.08
CA GLU A 27 22.36 20.09 -21.01
C GLU A 27 22.84 20.04 -19.55
N GLU A 28 22.40 20.99 -18.72
CA GLU A 28 22.74 21.03 -17.30
C GLU A 28 22.19 19.79 -16.55
N ALA A 29 20.93 19.42 -16.81
CA ALA A 29 20.36 18.20 -16.24
C ALA A 29 21.12 16.94 -16.70
N GLY A 30 21.54 16.90 -17.97
CA GLY A 30 22.41 15.85 -18.49
C GLY A 30 23.75 15.79 -17.75
N ALA A 31 24.43 16.93 -17.58
CA ALA A 31 25.71 17.03 -16.91
C ALA A 31 25.63 16.52 -15.46
N LEU A 32 24.59 16.90 -14.71
CA LEU A 32 24.36 16.41 -13.34
C LEU A 32 24.15 14.89 -13.27
N LEU A 33 23.67 14.28 -14.35
CA LEU A 33 23.46 12.84 -14.48
C LEU A 33 24.66 12.09 -15.08
N GLY A 34 25.73 12.81 -15.47
CA GLY A 34 26.87 12.24 -16.21
C GLY A 34 26.49 11.81 -17.63
N LEU A 35 25.54 12.50 -18.26
CA LEU A 35 25.05 12.25 -19.62
C LEU A 35 25.38 13.42 -20.53
N THR A 36 25.57 13.13 -21.82
CA THR A 36 25.57 14.18 -22.85
C THR A 36 24.18 14.79 -23.00
N GLN A 37 24.08 15.99 -23.58
CA GLN A 37 22.78 16.63 -23.88
C GLN A 37 21.87 15.70 -24.70
N GLN A 38 22.40 15.05 -25.75
CA GLN A 38 21.65 14.07 -26.55
C GLN A 38 21.23 12.84 -25.72
N GLY A 39 22.09 12.37 -24.83
CA GLY A 39 21.79 11.28 -23.91
C GLY A 39 20.61 11.63 -22.98
N TYR A 40 20.59 12.85 -22.46
CA TYR A 40 19.50 13.36 -21.64
C TYR A 40 18.22 13.57 -22.45
N GLN A 41 18.30 14.09 -23.68
CA GLN A 41 17.14 14.19 -24.58
C GLN A 41 16.51 12.82 -24.88
N ARG A 42 17.31 11.78 -25.10
CA ARG A 42 16.79 10.41 -25.28
C ARG A 42 16.09 9.90 -24.02
N LEU A 43 16.65 10.18 -22.85
CA LEU A 43 16.03 9.88 -21.56
C LEU A 43 14.69 10.59 -21.40
N GLU A 44 14.62 11.90 -21.65
CA GLU A 44 13.36 12.66 -21.55
C GLU A 44 12.33 12.22 -22.61
N ARG A 45 12.76 11.82 -23.80
CA ARG A 45 11.85 11.40 -24.87
C ARG A 45 11.17 10.06 -24.56
N ASN A 46 11.89 9.13 -23.94
CA ASN A 46 11.35 7.83 -23.54
C ASN A 46 11.98 7.32 -22.24
N PRO A 47 11.48 7.76 -21.08
CA PRO A 47 12.00 7.32 -19.78
C PRO A 47 11.71 5.84 -19.49
N GLY A 48 10.74 5.23 -20.16
CA GLY A 48 10.39 3.81 -19.99
C GLY A 48 11.46 2.84 -20.50
N ASN A 49 12.33 3.27 -21.42
CA ASN A 49 13.45 2.47 -21.93
C ASN A 49 14.72 2.59 -21.08
N VAL A 50 14.65 3.33 -19.99
CA VAL A 50 15.79 3.60 -19.11
C VAL A 50 15.63 2.75 -17.85
N SER A 51 16.75 2.26 -17.30
CA SER A 51 16.66 1.46 -16.08
C SER A 51 16.02 2.25 -14.94
N PHE A 52 15.23 1.57 -14.12
CA PHE A 52 14.57 2.18 -12.98
C PHE A 52 15.57 2.86 -12.03
N ALA A 53 16.76 2.29 -11.83
CA ALA A 53 17.84 2.90 -11.05
C ALA A 53 18.28 4.27 -11.60
N LYS A 54 18.36 4.43 -12.93
CA LYS A 54 18.69 5.71 -13.56
C LYS A 54 17.53 6.71 -13.42
N ILE A 55 16.29 6.25 -13.49
CA ILE A 55 15.10 7.09 -13.20
C ILE A 55 15.12 7.58 -11.74
N MET A 56 15.44 6.72 -10.78
CA MET A 56 15.58 7.13 -9.37
C MET A 56 16.67 8.20 -9.19
N LYS A 57 17.79 8.08 -9.90
CA LYS A 57 18.85 9.10 -9.91
C LYS A 57 18.37 10.43 -10.51
N VAL A 58 17.56 10.39 -11.58
CA VAL A 58 16.93 11.59 -12.16
C VAL A 58 16.09 12.31 -11.11
N PHE A 59 15.24 11.59 -10.37
CA PHE A 59 14.43 12.21 -9.33
C PHE A 59 15.29 12.84 -8.24
N GLN A 60 16.34 12.18 -7.76
CA GLN A 60 17.24 12.74 -6.76
C GLN A 60 17.91 14.05 -7.24
N VAL A 61 18.44 14.06 -8.46
CA VAL A 61 19.11 15.24 -9.05
C VAL A 61 18.14 16.40 -9.26
N LEU A 62 16.92 16.10 -9.70
CA LEU A 62 15.89 17.10 -9.98
C LEU A 62 15.00 17.42 -8.76
N GLN A 63 15.43 17.04 -7.55
CA GLN A 63 14.72 17.29 -6.28
C GLN A 63 13.28 16.74 -6.25
N GLY A 64 13.03 15.68 -7.03
CA GLY A 64 11.79 14.91 -7.03
C GLY A 64 11.86 13.70 -6.09
N THR A 65 10.70 13.21 -5.68
CA THR A 65 10.57 11.98 -4.88
C THR A 65 9.49 11.08 -5.50
N LEU A 66 9.76 9.78 -5.55
CA LEU A 66 8.77 8.77 -5.96
C LEU A 66 8.15 8.15 -4.70
N ILE A 67 6.82 8.16 -4.64
CA ILE A 67 6.05 7.55 -3.54
C ILE A 67 5.27 6.36 -4.11
N LEU A 68 5.45 5.19 -3.52
CA LEU A 68 4.66 3.99 -3.83
C LEU A 68 3.49 3.89 -2.85
N ARG A 69 2.29 3.68 -3.37
CA ARG A 69 1.07 3.51 -2.57
C ARG A 69 0.30 2.27 -3.02
N ASP A 70 -0.27 1.54 -2.08
CA ASP A 70 -1.23 0.48 -2.38
C ASP A 70 -2.54 1.12 -2.87
N SER A 71 -2.96 0.77 -4.08
CA SER A 71 -4.20 1.28 -4.69
C SER A 71 -5.46 0.76 -4.00
N ARG A 72 -5.40 -0.39 -3.33
CA ARG A 72 -6.53 -0.99 -2.60
C ARG A 72 -6.83 -0.24 -1.29
N VAL A 73 -5.79 0.30 -0.65
CA VAL A 73 -5.94 1.10 0.58
C VAL A 73 -6.56 2.46 0.28
N GLN A 74 -6.26 3.06 -0.87
CA GLN A 74 -6.87 4.32 -1.28
C GLN A 74 -8.38 4.20 -1.53
N ALA A 75 -8.87 3.10 -2.09
CA ALA A 75 -10.29 2.90 -2.34
C ALA A 75 -11.11 2.81 -1.04
N ASN A 76 -10.57 2.17 0.01
CA ASN A 76 -11.27 2.03 1.29
C ASN A 76 -11.40 3.36 2.06
N LEU A 77 -10.37 4.22 2.03
CA LEU A 77 -10.42 5.52 2.71
C LEU A 77 -11.42 6.51 2.11
N VAL A 78 -11.72 6.39 0.81
CA VAL A 78 -12.74 7.21 0.13
C VAL A 78 -14.15 6.70 0.45
N ASN A 79 -14.30 5.38 0.65
CA ASN A 79 -15.59 4.74 0.95
C ASN A 79 -16.02 4.91 2.42
N GLU A 80 -15.12 5.21 3.36
CA GLU A 80 -15.46 5.46 4.77
C GLU A 80 -15.94 6.89 5.05
N SER A 81 -15.55 7.87 4.21
CA SER A 81 -15.94 9.27 4.35
C SER A 81 -17.36 9.60 3.85
N ASP A 82 -18.05 8.67 3.19
CA ASP A 82 -19.39 8.86 2.59
C ASP A 82 -20.49 7.97 3.22
N ASN A 83 -20.22 7.33 4.37
CA ASN A 83 -21.24 6.54 5.07
C ASN A 83 -21.68 7.16 6.41
N PRO A 84 -22.78 7.94 6.46
CA PRO A 84 -23.38 8.38 7.72
C PRO A 84 -24.22 7.30 8.42
N SER A 85 -24.09 6.01 8.12
CA SER A 85 -24.94 4.96 8.71
C SER A 85 -24.24 3.61 8.89
N GLN A 86 -23.31 3.57 9.84
CA GLN A 86 -23.21 2.42 10.75
C GLN A 86 -23.27 2.89 12.21
N LYS A 87 -24.37 3.55 12.56
CA LYS A 87 -24.89 3.51 13.92
C LYS A 87 -25.91 2.38 14.00
N LYS A 88 -25.44 1.13 14.07
CA LYS A 88 -26.26 0.06 14.62
C LYS A 88 -26.26 0.22 16.14
N THR A 89 -27.44 0.57 16.61
CA THR A 89 -27.91 0.65 17.98
C THR A 89 -27.59 -0.64 18.76
N GLY A 90 -26.63 -0.56 19.69
CA GLY A 90 -26.71 -1.31 20.94
C GLY A 90 -27.51 -0.46 21.92
N SER A 91 -28.83 -0.60 21.89
CA SER A 91 -29.73 0.04 22.83
C SER A 91 -29.68 -0.71 24.15
N GLY A 92 -29.33 0.02 25.22
CA GLY A 92 -29.85 -0.23 26.57
C GLY A 92 -29.21 -1.36 27.36
N ASP A 93 -28.79 -0.99 28.56
CA ASP A 93 -28.88 -1.80 29.77
C ASP A 93 -27.77 -2.82 29.98
N ASN A 94 -26.64 -2.35 30.50
CA ASN A 94 -25.89 -3.15 31.46
C ASN A 94 -25.03 -2.24 32.33
N LEU A 95 -25.54 -1.84 33.49
CA LEU A 95 -24.85 -2.02 34.76
C LEU A 95 -25.89 -2.00 35.89
N THR A 96 -25.80 -2.99 36.78
CA THR A 96 -26.48 -3.15 38.08
C THR A 96 -27.94 -3.60 38.10
N SER A 97 -28.17 -4.92 38.20
CA SER A 97 -29.21 -5.50 39.07
C SER A 97 -29.16 -7.04 39.09
N LEU A 98 -28.77 -7.59 40.25
CA LEU A 98 -29.27 -8.83 40.89
C LEU A 98 -29.00 -10.18 40.17
N LEU A 99 -28.17 -11.08 40.69
CA LEU A 99 -28.36 -11.81 41.96
C LEU A 99 -29.83 -12.17 42.25
N ALA A 100 -30.38 -13.18 41.55
CA ALA A 100 -31.38 -14.14 42.07
C ALA A 100 -31.86 -15.14 40.98
N GLY A 101 -31.66 -16.45 41.19
CA GLY A 101 -32.36 -17.51 40.43
C GLY A 101 -31.53 -18.79 40.17
N PRO A 102 -32.10 -20.01 40.26
CA PRO A 102 -31.45 -21.14 40.93
C PRO A 102 -30.52 -22.01 40.05
N ARG A 103 -29.47 -22.55 40.69
CA ARG A 103 -28.61 -23.63 40.18
C ARG A 103 -29.26 -24.99 40.44
N MET A 104 -29.38 -25.84 39.41
CA MET A 104 -29.47 -27.32 39.47
C MET A 104 -29.51 -27.85 38.02
N GLY A 105 -28.74 -28.83 37.56
CA GLY A 105 -27.75 -29.68 38.22
C GLY A 105 -26.68 -30.16 37.23
N LEU A 106 -25.52 -30.49 37.78
CA LEU A 106 -24.46 -31.24 37.12
C LEU A 106 -24.86 -32.72 37.11
N SER A 107 -24.76 -33.39 35.96
CA SER A 107 -24.70 -34.86 35.90
C SER A 107 -23.27 -35.29 35.57
N PHE A 108 -22.76 -36.20 36.39
CA PHE A 108 -21.38 -36.70 36.44
C PHE A 108 -21.17 -37.99 35.63
N ALA A 109 -21.93 -38.23 34.56
CA ALA A 109 -22.08 -39.60 34.03
C ALA A 109 -21.42 -39.94 32.68
N ASP A 110 -20.86 -39.01 31.90
CA ASP A 110 -20.26 -39.36 30.60
C ASP A 110 -18.77 -39.02 30.52
N VAL A 111 -18.00 -39.71 31.37
CA VAL A 111 -16.54 -39.86 31.26
C VAL A 111 -16.23 -41.28 30.82
N GLN A 112 -15.67 -41.43 29.62
CA GLN A 112 -14.72 -42.48 29.14
C GLN A 112 -14.91 -42.63 27.62
N SER A 113 -13.92 -42.82 26.76
CA SER A 113 -12.47 -43.02 26.86
C SER A 113 -11.94 -43.09 25.41
N PHE A 114 -10.62 -43.00 25.26
CA PHE A 114 -9.79 -43.37 24.11
C PHE A 114 -9.38 -42.25 23.15
N GLY A 115 -8.08 -41.93 23.24
CA GLY A 115 -7.35 -40.94 22.49
C GLY A 115 -7.10 -41.31 21.02
N PRO A 116 -6.32 -40.48 20.30
CA PRO A 116 -6.23 -40.56 18.84
C PRO A 116 -5.33 -41.71 18.38
N PRO A 117 -5.72 -42.50 17.37
CA PRO A 117 -4.76 -43.37 16.69
C PRO A 117 -3.85 -42.56 15.76
N VAL A 118 -2.58 -42.95 15.82
CA VAL A 118 -1.39 -42.39 15.17
C VAL A 118 -1.42 -42.63 13.65
N LYS A 119 -0.95 -41.66 12.85
CA LYS A 119 -0.75 -41.80 11.40
C LYS A 119 0.37 -42.83 11.10
N PRO A 120 0.20 -43.79 10.17
CA PRO A 120 1.33 -44.52 9.63
C PRO A 120 2.11 -43.69 8.60
N ALA A 121 3.41 -43.96 8.58
CA ALA A 121 4.46 -43.26 7.87
C ALA A 121 4.41 -43.41 6.34
N VAL A 122 5.11 -42.46 5.71
CA VAL A 122 5.51 -42.39 4.30
C VAL A 122 6.26 -43.66 3.88
N SER A 123 5.95 -44.16 2.68
CA SER A 123 6.84 -45.00 1.88
C SER A 123 6.91 -44.40 0.47
N GLU A 124 8.13 -44.48 -0.10
CA GLU A 124 8.63 -43.92 -1.37
C GLU A 124 7.71 -44.00 -2.61
#